data_AF-A0A5V8IRY0-F1
#
_entry.id   AF-A0A5V8IRY0-F1
#
_cell.length_a   1.000
_cell.length_b   1.000
_cell.length_c   1.000
_cell.angle_alpha   90.00
_cell.angle_beta   90.00
_cell.angle_gamma   90.00
#
_symmetry.space_group_name_H-M   'P 1'
#
loop_
_entity.id
_entity.type
_entity.pdbx_description
1 polymer ?
#
loop_
_entity_poly.entity_id
_entity_poly.type
_entity_poly.pdbx_seq_one_letter_code
_entity_poly.pdbx_strand_id
1 'polypeptide(L)'
;DRFDISKLHGAFNEILLDKDPEDVRFSTNVRSLIYQKKGDNKPIKCLLMTIQENWEWLKQPCQGNSLNRLKREDQTIIFDFNSMTLEHIYPYSALHEDKDMDMEKLKNNIGNIVLLDPTRNNKNDNKPFIDKKNSFENTGIGIHSWIYEQKEWTEESVKKLTETYVDAAVKVFSFS
;
A
#
# COMPACT_ATOMS: atom_id res chain seq x y z
N ASP A 1 -4.45 -36.12 10.99
CA ASP A 1 -5.26 -35.06 10.36
C ASP A 1 -4.42 -34.19 9.45
N ARG A 2 -4.81 -34.09 8.17
CA ARG A 2 -4.21 -33.11 7.25
C ARG A 2 -5.09 -31.86 7.28
N PHE A 3 -4.52 -30.76 7.73
CA PHE A 3 -5.14 -29.44 7.63
C PHE A 3 -5.29 -29.09 6.14
N ASP A 4 -6.52 -28.81 5.70
CA ASP A 4 -6.82 -28.47 4.31
C ASP A 4 -7.14 -26.97 4.22
N ILE A 5 -6.19 -26.21 3.68
CA ILE A 5 -6.29 -24.76 3.51
C ILE A 5 -7.54 -24.38 2.70
N SER A 6 -7.99 -25.23 1.78
CA SER A 6 -9.17 -24.94 0.96
C SER A 6 -10.45 -24.86 1.81
N LYS A 7 -10.58 -25.67 2.87
CA LYS A 7 -11.72 -25.60 3.80
C LYS A 7 -11.71 -24.32 4.62
N LEU A 8 -10.52 -23.86 5.01
CA LEU A 8 -10.35 -22.60 5.73
C LEU A 8 -10.73 -21.40 4.85
N HIS A 9 -10.29 -21.39 3.59
CA HIS A 9 -10.65 -20.35 2.61
C HIS A 9 -12.16 -20.29 2.39
N GLY A 10 -12.82 -21.44 2.24
CA GLY A 10 -14.28 -21.50 2.11
C GLY A 10 -14.99 -20.88 3.32
N ALA A 11 -14.62 -21.29 4.54
CA ALA A 11 -15.21 -20.75 5.76
C ALA A 11 -14.96 -19.23 5.93
N PHE A 12 -13.76 -18.74 5.59
CA PHE A 12 -13.50 -17.30 5.63
C PHE A 12 -14.31 -16.55 4.58
N ASN A 13 -14.41 -17.07 3.37
CA ASN A 13 -15.18 -16.43 2.31
C ASN A 13 -16.67 -16.34 2.66
N GLU A 14 -17.24 -17.38 3.26
CA GLU A 14 -18.62 -17.35 3.78
C GLU A 14 -18.83 -16.24 4.82
N ILE A 15 -17.90 -16.08 5.76
CA ILE A 15 -17.96 -15.03 6.78
C ILE A 15 -17.83 -13.64 6.15
N LEU A 16 -16.92 -13.46 5.19
CA LEU A 16 -16.76 -12.18 4.50
C LEU A 16 -18.03 -11.81 3.73
N LEU A 17 -18.60 -12.75 2.97
CA LEU A 17 -19.84 -12.54 2.22
C LEU A 17 -21.06 -12.25 3.13
N ASP A 18 -21.13 -12.86 4.32
CA ASP A 18 -22.18 -12.54 5.31
C ASP A 18 -22.02 -11.12 5.89
N LYS A 19 -20.79 -10.68 6.12
CA LYS A 19 -20.50 -9.41 6.82
C LYS A 19 -20.38 -8.19 5.92
N ASP A 20 -19.90 -8.38 4.69
CA ASP A 20 -19.61 -7.31 3.73
C ASP A 20 -19.63 -7.85 2.28
N PRO A 21 -20.79 -8.25 1.74
CA PRO A 21 -20.91 -8.98 0.47
C PRO A 21 -20.36 -8.24 -0.76
N GLU A 22 -20.23 -6.91 -0.68
CA GLU A 22 -19.76 -6.04 -1.75
C GLU A 22 -18.45 -5.32 -1.37
N ASP A 23 -17.77 -5.75 -0.31
CA ASP A 23 -16.54 -5.14 0.22
C ASP A 23 -16.65 -3.62 0.51
N VAL A 24 -17.86 -3.08 0.66
CA VAL A 24 -18.10 -1.64 0.84
C VAL A 24 -17.50 -1.17 2.16
N ARG A 25 -17.70 -1.93 3.24
CA ARG A 25 -17.16 -1.57 4.54
C ARG A 25 -15.64 -1.69 4.55
N PHE A 26 -15.09 -2.75 3.97
CA PHE A 26 -13.66 -2.99 3.89
C PHE A 26 -12.96 -1.90 3.07
N SER A 27 -13.42 -1.64 1.84
CA SER A 27 -12.86 -0.61 0.96
C SER A 27 -12.97 0.80 1.56
N THR A 28 -14.10 1.12 2.22
CA THR A 28 -14.28 2.40 2.93
C THR A 28 -13.27 2.55 4.07
N ASN A 29 -13.06 1.49 4.86
CA ASN A 29 -12.11 1.51 5.96
C ASN A 29 -10.67 1.67 5.45
N VAL A 30 -10.28 0.94 4.40
CA VAL A 30 -8.96 1.07 3.76
C VAL A 30 -8.75 2.50 3.26
N ARG A 31 -9.74 3.08 2.58
CA ARG A 31 -9.70 4.46 2.08
C ARG A 31 -9.56 5.50 3.20
N SER A 32 -10.14 5.20 4.38
CA SER A 32 -10.07 6.05 5.57
C SER A 32 -8.81 5.87 6.42
N LEU A 33 -7.86 5.01 6.02
CA LEU A 33 -6.61 4.84 6.78
C LEU A 33 -5.80 6.15 6.74
N ILE A 34 -5.47 6.65 7.92
CA ILE A 34 -4.70 7.87 8.12
C ILE A 34 -3.47 7.56 8.99
N TYR A 35 -2.30 8.01 8.53
CA TYR A 35 -1.05 7.96 9.28
C TYR A 35 -1.16 8.71 10.61
N GLN A 36 -0.78 8.05 11.70
CA GLN A 36 -0.84 8.56 13.05
C GLN A 36 0.55 8.98 13.53
N LYS A 37 0.75 10.27 13.83
CA LYS A 37 2.04 10.77 14.39
C LYS A 37 2.40 10.10 15.73
N LYS A 38 1.40 9.94 16.59
CA LYS A 38 1.53 9.38 17.94
C LYS A 38 0.55 8.22 18.12
N GLY A 39 0.59 7.27 17.20
CA GLY A 39 -0.31 6.12 17.20
C GLY A 39 0.27 4.93 16.47
N ASP A 40 -0.57 3.92 16.27
CA ASP A 40 -0.18 2.68 15.62
C ASP A 40 -0.39 2.77 14.10
N ASN A 41 0.71 2.69 13.35
CA ASN A 41 0.70 2.62 11.89
C ASN A 41 0.91 1.19 11.35
N LYS A 42 0.94 0.17 12.22
CA LYS A 42 1.03 -1.24 11.81
C LYS A 42 -0.06 -1.64 10.82
N PRO A 43 -1.33 -1.18 10.91
CA PRO A 43 -2.33 -1.52 9.91
C PRO A 43 -1.97 -1.04 8.50
N ILE A 44 -1.48 0.21 8.37
CA ILE A 44 -1.02 0.76 7.08
C ILE A 44 0.16 -0.06 6.57
N LYS A 45 1.15 -0.32 7.41
CA LYS A 45 2.33 -1.10 7.02
C LYS A 45 1.99 -2.52 6.58
N CYS A 46 1.10 -3.19 7.32
CA CYS A 46 0.61 -4.53 7.00
C CYS A 46 -0.08 -4.55 5.64
N LEU A 47 -0.98 -3.58 5.40
CA LEU A 47 -1.66 -3.42 4.13
C LEU A 47 -0.67 -3.23 2.97
N LEU A 48 0.25 -2.26 3.08
CA LEU A 48 1.20 -1.96 2.01
C LEU A 48 2.16 -3.12 1.74
N MET A 49 2.60 -3.84 2.79
CA MET A 49 3.44 -5.02 2.63
C MET A 49 2.69 -6.14 1.93
N THR A 50 1.46 -6.40 2.37
CA THR A 50 0.60 -7.43 1.78
C THR A 50 0.34 -7.14 0.29
N ILE A 51 0.10 -5.87 -0.08
CA ILE A 51 -0.01 -5.47 -1.50
C ILE A 51 1.30 -5.73 -2.24
N GLN A 52 2.44 -5.36 -1.67
CA GLN A 52 3.74 -5.52 -2.29
C GLN A 52 4.12 -6.99 -2.53
N GLU A 53 3.91 -7.86 -1.55
CA GLU A 53 4.17 -9.31 -1.66
C GLU A 53 3.34 -9.96 -2.77
N ASN A 54 2.19 -9.37 -3.11
CA ASN A 54 1.27 -9.86 -4.12
C ASN A 54 1.31 -9.03 -5.42
N TRP A 55 2.30 -8.14 -5.58
CA TRP A 55 2.33 -7.16 -6.67
C TRP A 55 2.40 -7.79 -8.07
N GLU A 56 3.24 -8.80 -8.26
CA GLU A 56 3.38 -9.47 -9.56
C GLU A 56 2.11 -10.23 -9.96
N TRP A 57 1.37 -10.76 -8.99
CA TRP A 57 0.06 -11.35 -9.22
C TRP A 57 -0.99 -10.28 -9.57
N LEU A 58 -1.01 -9.15 -8.84
CA LEU A 58 -1.93 -8.04 -9.06
C LEU A 58 -1.83 -7.44 -10.47
N LYS A 59 -0.66 -7.46 -11.10
CA LYS A 59 -0.46 -6.94 -12.48
C LYS A 59 -0.98 -7.85 -13.59
N GLN A 60 -1.37 -9.10 -13.30
CA GLN A 60 -1.81 -10.03 -14.34
C GLN A 60 -3.27 -9.77 -14.74
N PRO A 61 -3.63 -9.94 -16.03
CA PRO A 61 -4.99 -9.73 -16.52
C PRO A 61 -6.00 -10.77 -15.97
N CYS A 62 -5.51 -11.92 -15.51
CA CYS A 62 -6.32 -12.99 -14.93
C CYS A 62 -5.90 -13.22 -13.48
N GLN A 63 -6.29 -12.31 -12.58
CA GLN A 63 -6.01 -12.42 -11.15
C GLN A 63 -6.60 -13.71 -10.54
N GLY A 64 -7.63 -14.31 -11.16
CA GLY A 64 -8.17 -15.61 -10.73
C GLY A 64 -8.60 -15.59 -9.26
N ASN A 65 -8.68 -16.77 -8.65
CA ASN A 65 -9.03 -16.91 -7.24
C ASN A 65 -7.80 -16.86 -6.32
N SER A 66 -8.05 -16.79 -5.02
CA SER A 66 -7.03 -16.80 -3.97
C SER A 66 -5.99 -17.94 -4.07
N LEU A 67 -6.30 -19.06 -4.73
CA LEU A 67 -5.35 -20.17 -4.93
C LEU A 67 -4.27 -19.85 -5.98
N ASN A 68 -4.59 -19.05 -6.99
CA ASN A 68 -3.60 -18.61 -7.97
C ASN A 68 -2.61 -17.64 -7.34
N ARG A 69 -3.07 -16.79 -6.42
CA ARG A 69 -2.22 -15.90 -5.62
C ARG A 69 -1.16 -16.67 -4.84
N LEU A 70 -1.55 -17.70 -4.10
CA LEU A 70 -0.64 -18.53 -3.30
C LEU A 70 0.44 -19.25 -4.13
N LYS A 71 0.14 -19.60 -5.39
CA LYS A 71 1.13 -20.23 -6.31
C LYS A 71 2.14 -19.23 -6.87
N ARG A 72 1.95 -17.94 -6.63
CA ARG A 72 2.72 -16.84 -7.21
C ARG A 72 3.47 -16.02 -6.16
N GLU A 73 3.51 -16.48 -4.92
CA GLU A 73 4.34 -15.89 -3.89
C GLU A 73 5.81 -15.90 -4.35
N ASP A 74 6.43 -14.72 -4.34
CA ASP A 74 7.85 -14.59 -4.60
C ASP A 74 8.63 -15.04 -3.36
N GLN A 75 9.23 -16.22 -3.44
CA GLN A 75 10.00 -16.80 -2.34
C GLN A 75 11.45 -16.28 -2.28
N THR A 76 11.83 -15.40 -3.20
CA THR A 76 13.21 -14.87 -3.29
C THR A 76 13.38 -13.52 -2.58
N ILE A 77 12.28 -12.82 -2.29
CA ILE A 77 12.27 -11.50 -1.67
C ILE A 77 11.49 -11.56 -0.36
N ILE A 78 12.10 -11.07 0.72
CA ILE A 78 11.47 -10.98 2.04
C ILE A 78 11.39 -9.51 2.44
N PHE A 79 10.17 -9.01 2.64
CA PHE A 79 9.93 -7.69 3.22
C PHE A 79 9.82 -7.82 4.74
N ASP A 80 10.89 -7.49 5.47
CA ASP A 80 10.85 -7.54 6.93
C ASP A 80 9.98 -6.41 7.49
N PHE A 81 8.89 -6.82 8.16
CA PHE A 81 7.95 -5.92 8.82
C PHE A 81 8.63 -5.02 9.85
N ASN A 82 9.71 -5.43 10.50
CA ASN A 82 10.37 -4.58 11.49
C ASN A 82 11.34 -3.59 10.84
N SER A 83 11.95 -3.94 9.72
CA SER A 83 12.97 -3.11 9.06
C SER A 83 12.39 -2.07 8.10
N MET A 84 11.29 -2.38 7.40
CA MET A 84 10.71 -1.44 6.44
C MET A 84 10.20 -0.17 7.14
N THR A 85 10.09 0.95 6.44
CA THR A 85 9.54 2.19 7.01
C THR A 85 8.38 2.69 6.18
N LEU A 86 7.58 3.60 6.75
CA LEU A 86 6.55 4.33 6.01
C LEU A 86 7.13 5.69 5.65
N GLU A 87 7.17 5.99 4.36
CA GLU A 87 7.61 7.27 3.82
C GLU A 87 6.41 8.10 3.37
N HIS A 88 6.46 9.40 3.64
CA HIS A 88 5.51 10.37 3.11
C HIS A 88 6.05 10.93 1.79
N ILE A 89 5.29 10.76 0.71
CA ILE A 89 5.68 11.16 -0.65
C ILE A 89 5.71 12.70 -0.75
N TYR A 90 4.60 13.36 -0.42
CA TYR A 90 4.62 14.76 0.04
C TYR A 90 5.11 14.80 1.49
N PRO A 91 6.12 15.62 1.82
CA PRO A 91 6.79 15.55 3.12
C PRO A 91 5.87 15.80 4.31
N TYR A 92 6.07 15.03 5.38
CA TYR A 92 5.29 15.17 6.61
C TYR A 92 5.42 16.57 7.24
N SER A 93 6.63 17.14 7.21
CA SER A 93 6.93 18.49 7.69
C SER A 93 7.57 19.33 6.59
N ALA A 94 6.81 19.60 5.52
CA ALA A 94 7.21 20.48 4.43
C ALA A 94 7.81 21.81 4.94
N LEU A 95 8.88 22.27 4.28
CA LEU A 95 9.46 23.59 4.50
C LEU A 95 8.45 24.68 4.16
N HIS A 96 8.59 25.86 4.75
CA HIS A 96 7.59 26.92 4.61
C HIS A 96 7.36 27.34 3.14
N GLU A 97 8.42 27.34 2.34
CA GLU A 97 8.41 27.68 0.91
C GLU A 97 7.79 26.59 0.02
N ASP A 98 7.83 25.33 0.46
CA ASP A 98 7.31 24.17 -0.29
C ASP A 98 5.91 23.74 0.18
N LYS A 99 5.32 24.47 1.13
CA LYS A 99 4.02 24.11 1.72
C LYS A 99 2.89 24.35 0.72
N ASP A 100 2.21 23.27 0.38
CA ASP A 100 0.94 23.29 -0.33
C ASP A 100 -0.20 23.03 0.67
N MET A 101 -1.11 23.99 0.81
CA MET A 101 -2.19 23.96 1.80
C MET A 101 -3.22 22.85 1.55
N ASP A 102 -3.41 22.43 0.30
CA ASP A 102 -4.32 21.34 -0.03
C ASP A 102 -3.65 19.99 0.24
N MET A 103 -2.36 19.88 -0.09
CA MET A 103 -1.57 18.70 0.27
C MET A 103 -1.39 18.54 1.79
N GLU A 104 -1.28 19.63 2.56
CA GLU A 104 -1.22 19.58 4.02
C GLU A 104 -2.45 18.90 4.64
N LYS A 105 -3.64 19.02 4.02
CA LYS A 105 -4.86 18.34 4.46
C LYS A 105 -4.82 16.83 4.17
N LEU A 106 -4.11 16.44 3.11
CA LEU A 106 -4.06 15.07 2.60
C LEU A 106 -2.79 14.31 3.00
N LYS A 107 -1.77 14.96 3.57
CA LYS A 107 -0.45 14.36 3.76
C LYS A 107 -0.41 13.07 4.58
N ASN A 108 -1.37 12.88 5.48
CA ASN A 108 -1.46 11.66 6.29
C ASN A 108 -2.37 10.59 5.65
N ASN A 109 -3.02 10.88 4.52
CA ASN A 109 -3.84 9.90 3.80
C ASN A 109 -2.95 8.76 3.29
N ILE A 110 -3.47 7.54 3.28
CA ILE A 110 -2.74 6.37 2.77
C ILE A 110 -2.19 6.58 1.35
N GLY A 111 -2.89 7.32 0.49
CA GLY A 111 -2.41 7.67 -0.84
C GLY A 111 -1.19 8.60 -0.88
N ASN A 112 -0.71 9.08 0.26
CA ASN A 112 0.56 9.79 0.38
C ASN A 112 1.64 8.96 1.11
N ILE A 113 1.34 7.71 1.46
CA ILE A 113 2.21 6.84 2.24
C ILE A 113 2.68 5.66 1.38
N VAL A 114 3.96 5.33 1.48
CA VAL A 114 4.55 4.19 0.79
C VAL A 114 5.56 3.47 1.69
N LEU A 115 5.83 2.19 1.41
CA LEU A 115 6.95 1.49 2.03
C LEU A 115 8.27 2.00 1.46
N LEU A 116 9.26 2.19 2.31
CA LEU A 116 10.60 2.51 1.86
C LEU A 116 11.62 1.93 2.84
N ASP A 117 12.80 1.55 2.35
CA ASP A 117 13.88 1.13 3.23
C ASP A 117 14.36 2.33 4.08
N PRO A 118 14.83 2.09 5.32
CA PRO A 118 15.28 3.16 6.21
C PRO A 118 16.39 4.03 5.61
N THR A 119 17.28 3.46 4.80
CA THR A 119 18.44 4.19 4.26
C THR A 119 17.99 5.25 3.26
N ARG A 120 17.05 4.91 2.38
CA ARG A 120 16.45 5.86 1.45
C ARG A 120 15.52 6.84 2.15
N ASN A 121 14.69 6.37 3.08
CA ASN A 121 13.78 7.24 3.83
C ASN A 121 14.55 8.33 4.60
N ASN A 122 15.63 7.96 5.29
CA ASN A 122 16.48 8.92 6.01
C ASN A 122 17.13 9.97 5.09
N LYS A 123 17.37 9.66 3.80
CA LYS A 123 17.92 10.62 2.82
C LYS A 123 16.87 11.58 2.27
N ASN A 124 15.60 11.18 2.28
CA ASN A 124 14.48 11.97 1.80
C ASN A 124 14.15 13.12 2.75
N ASP A 125 14.20 12.89 4.07
CA ASP A 125 13.88 13.90 5.09
C ASP A 125 12.58 14.66 4.74
N ASN A 126 12.56 15.99 4.88
CA ASN A 126 11.42 16.85 4.56
C ASN A 126 11.48 17.44 3.15
N LYS A 127 12.27 16.87 2.24
CA LYS A 127 12.42 17.38 0.88
C LYS A 127 11.10 17.35 0.10
N PRO A 128 10.90 18.24 -0.88
CA PRO A 128 9.76 18.14 -1.78
C PRO A 128 9.84 16.86 -2.63
N PHE A 129 8.69 16.44 -3.18
CA PHE A 129 8.59 15.22 -3.98
C PHE A 129 9.62 15.16 -5.11
N ILE A 130 9.85 16.29 -5.81
CA ILE A 130 10.77 16.36 -6.95
C ILE A 130 12.19 15.89 -6.59
N ASP A 131 12.63 16.18 -5.38
CA ASP A 131 13.95 15.80 -4.87
C ASP A 131 13.97 14.37 -4.31
N LYS A 132 12.83 13.90 -3.80
CA LYS A 132 12.65 12.53 -3.29
C LYS A 132 12.46 11.51 -4.41
N LYS A 133 12.00 11.95 -5.58
CA LYS A 133 11.55 11.12 -6.70
C LYS A 133 12.51 9.97 -7.04
N ASN A 134 13.81 10.26 -7.12
CA ASN A 134 14.83 9.26 -7.46
C ASN A 134 15.01 8.16 -6.40
N SER A 135 14.58 8.40 -5.16
CA SER A 135 14.59 7.37 -4.11
C SER A 135 13.63 6.22 -4.39
N PHE A 136 12.66 6.40 -5.28
CA PHE A 136 11.71 5.35 -5.69
C PHE A 136 12.24 4.49 -6.84
N GLU A 137 13.37 4.83 -7.44
CA GLU A 137 13.94 4.05 -8.54
C GLU A 137 14.67 2.79 -8.02
N ASN A 138 14.49 1.65 -8.72
CA ASN A 138 15.19 0.39 -8.47
C ASN A 138 15.10 -0.11 -7.01
N THR A 139 13.92 -0.01 -6.40
CA THR A 139 13.69 -0.47 -5.01
C THR A 139 13.20 -1.92 -4.92
N GLY A 140 12.74 -2.51 -6.02
CA GLY A 140 12.02 -3.78 -6.02
C GLY A 140 10.57 -3.68 -5.50
N ILE A 141 10.14 -2.48 -5.07
CA ILE A 141 8.76 -2.22 -4.66
C ILE A 141 7.96 -1.82 -5.90
N GLY A 142 6.91 -2.55 -6.17
CA GLY A 142 6.17 -2.50 -7.41
C GLY A 142 5.51 -1.16 -7.71
N ILE A 143 4.87 -0.56 -6.70
CA ILE A 143 4.18 0.73 -6.86
C ILE A 143 5.15 1.90 -7.09
N HIS A 144 6.43 1.72 -6.78
CA HIS A 144 7.41 2.79 -6.90
C HIS A 144 7.69 3.20 -8.34
N SER A 145 7.54 2.31 -9.31
CA SER A 145 7.71 2.68 -10.72
C SER A 145 6.68 3.74 -11.12
N TRP A 146 5.43 3.56 -10.72
CA TRP A 146 4.36 4.52 -10.98
C TRP A 146 4.60 5.85 -10.25
N ILE A 147 5.07 5.82 -9.00
CA ILE A 147 5.44 7.04 -8.24
C ILE A 147 6.58 7.78 -8.95
N TYR A 148 7.61 7.05 -9.37
CA TYR A 148 8.76 7.59 -10.11
C TYR A 148 8.39 8.16 -11.48
N GLU A 149 7.29 7.74 -12.10
CA GLU A 149 6.84 8.32 -13.37
C GLU A 149 6.15 9.68 -13.19
N GLN A 150 5.67 10.00 -11.97
CA GLN A 150 4.97 11.26 -11.72
C GLN A 150 5.92 12.45 -11.83
N LYS A 151 5.46 13.53 -12.49
CA LYS A 151 6.23 14.78 -12.60
C LYS A 151 6.15 15.60 -11.32
N GLU A 152 4.97 15.63 -10.73
CA GLU A 152 4.62 16.35 -9.52
C GLU A 152 3.75 15.44 -8.65
N TRP A 153 3.61 15.79 -7.38
CA TRP A 153 2.77 15.05 -6.44
C TRP A 153 1.62 15.90 -5.96
N THR A 154 0.43 15.63 -6.47
CA THR A 154 -0.76 16.46 -6.29
C THR A 154 -1.88 15.71 -5.57
N GLU A 155 -2.99 16.39 -5.28
CA GLU A 155 -4.20 15.76 -4.74
C GLU A 155 -4.71 14.63 -5.65
N GLU A 156 -4.58 14.77 -6.96
CA GLU A 156 -4.95 13.74 -7.93
C GLU A 156 -4.04 12.52 -7.81
N SER A 157 -2.73 12.72 -7.63
CA SER A 157 -1.77 11.64 -7.38
C SER A 157 -2.13 10.88 -6.10
N VAL A 158 -2.44 11.61 -5.01
CA VAL A 158 -2.85 11.00 -3.74
C VAL A 158 -4.13 10.19 -3.93
N LYS A 159 -5.16 10.77 -4.56
CA LYS A 159 -6.42 10.07 -4.82
C LYS A 159 -6.19 8.81 -5.66
N LYS A 160 -5.38 8.91 -6.72
CA LYS A 160 -5.07 7.78 -7.59
C LYS A 160 -4.35 6.66 -6.85
N LEU A 161 -3.39 7.00 -6.00
CA LEU A 161 -2.68 6.01 -5.20
C LEU A 161 -3.61 5.37 -4.15
N THR A 162 -4.48 6.14 -3.50
CA THR A 162 -5.49 5.62 -2.57
C THR A 162 -6.38 4.59 -3.23
N GLU A 163 -6.95 4.90 -4.41
CA GLU A 163 -7.81 3.93 -5.12
C GLU A 163 -7.00 2.72 -5.58
N THR A 164 -5.74 2.89 -5.98
CA THR A 164 -4.86 1.76 -6.32
C THR A 164 -4.67 0.81 -5.12
N TYR A 165 -4.49 1.35 -3.92
CA TYR A 165 -4.40 0.54 -2.71
C TYR A 165 -5.72 -0.13 -2.34
N VAL A 166 -6.86 0.56 -2.51
CA VAL A 166 -8.18 -0.02 -2.25
C VAL A 166 -8.46 -1.19 -3.20
N ASP A 167 -8.25 -0.98 -4.52
CA ASP A 167 -8.45 -2.00 -5.54
C ASP A 167 -7.56 -3.22 -5.32
N ALA A 168 -6.30 -2.99 -4.91
CA ALA A 168 -5.38 -4.06 -4.56
C ALA A 168 -5.82 -4.79 -3.29
N ALA A 169 -6.24 -4.07 -2.25
CA ALA A 169 -6.67 -4.64 -0.98
C ALA A 169 -7.86 -5.58 -1.15
N VAL A 170 -8.91 -5.15 -1.84
CA VAL A 170 -10.11 -5.97 -2.08
C VAL A 170 -9.75 -7.31 -2.75
N LYS A 171 -8.75 -7.32 -3.63
CA LYS A 171 -8.27 -8.53 -4.29
C LYS A 171 -7.43 -9.40 -3.37
N VAL A 172 -6.44 -8.83 -2.68
CA VAL A 172 -5.48 -9.61 -1.87
C VAL A 172 -6.14 -10.23 -0.63
N PHE A 173 -7.11 -9.52 -0.04
CA PHE A 173 -7.84 -9.99 1.14
C PHE A 173 -9.12 -10.77 0.80
N SER A 174 -9.34 -11.09 -0.49
CA SER A 174 -10.40 -11.99 -0.92
C SER A 174 -9.93 -13.46 -0.91
N PHE A 175 -10.86 -14.36 -0.57
CA PHE A 175 -10.65 -15.81 -0.56
C PHE A 175 -11.45 -16.53 -1.64
N SER A 176 -12.25 -15.80 -2.43
CA SER A 176 -13.00 -16.33 -3.57
C SER A 176 -12.13 -16.66 -4.78
#